data_AF-A0A800F292-F1
#
_entry.id   AF-A0A800F292-F1
#
_cell.length_a   1.000
_cell.length_b   1.000
_cell.length_c   1.000
_cell.angle_alpha   90.00
_cell.angle_beta   90.00
_cell.angle_gamma   90.00
#
_symmetry.space_group_name_H-M   'P 1'
#
loop_
_entity.id
_entity.type
_entity.pdbx_description
1 polymer ?
#
loop_
_entity_poly.entity_id
_entity_poly.type
_entity_poly.pdbx_seq_one_letter_code
_entity_poly.pdbx_strand_id
1 'polypeptide(L)'
;MQSAILHDSKELPKINEEDLKNCFFAYNQGLNSRFPWRFKTDDYKAGELNEIFQKKIKDAGWSIKEKVPNSWFESKMDYFTYYGRDMETLLSKTKIAHGRRVFCKSKEEKTKLIMKDIQKGYEMFLDNNDVKERQGGKNPINHMYI
;
A
#
# COMPACT_ATOMS: atom_id res chain seq x y z
N MET A 1 -24.02 -22.16 -28.23
CA MET A 1 -24.33 -21.07 -27.29
C MET A 1 -23.25 -21.06 -26.22
N GLN A 2 -22.30 -20.13 -26.29
CA GLN A 2 -21.24 -20.00 -25.30
C GLN A 2 -21.17 -18.52 -24.92
N SER A 3 -21.73 -18.19 -23.75
CA SER A 3 -21.70 -16.86 -23.16
C SER A 3 -20.38 -16.65 -22.43
N ALA A 4 -19.55 -15.73 -22.92
CA ALA A 4 -18.34 -15.29 -22.25
C ALA A 4 -18.72 -14.38 -21.07
N ILE A 5 -18.32 -14.80 -19.87
CA ILE A 5 -18.35 -14.00 -18.64
C ILE A 5 -17.15 -13.04 -18.72
N LEU A 6 -17.41 -11.75 -18.98
CA LEU A 6 -16.42 -10.71 -18.72
C LEU A 6 -16.35 -10.52 -17.19
N HIS A 7 -15.22 -10.89 -16.59
CA HIS A 7 -14.89 -10.46 -15.24
C HIS A 7 -14.58 -8.97 -15.27
N ASP A 8 -15.53 -8.20 -14.76
CA ASP A 8 -15.40 -6.77 -14.52
C ASP A 8 -14.43 -6.58 -13.34
N SER A 9 -13.15 -6.38 -13.67
CA SER A 9 -12.09 -6.05 -12.72
C SER A 9 -12.33 -4.63 -12.20
N LYS A 10 -13.07 -4.53 -11.10
CA LYS A 10 -13.39 -3.28 -10.40
C LYS A 10 -12.11 -2.60 -9.91
N GLU A 11 -11.75 -1.48 -10.53
CA GLU A 11 -10.71 -0.57 -10.03
C GLU A 11 -11.19 0.09 -8.71
N LEU A 12 -10.38 -0.06 -7.67
CA LEU A 12 -10.55 0.61 -6.37
C LEU A 12 -10.27 2.12 -6.51
N PRO A 13 -10.87 2.99 -5.67
CA PRO A 13 -10.77 4.43 -5.80
C PRO A 13 -9.34 4.91 -5.48
N LYS A 14 -8.51 4.98 -6.52
CA LYS A 14 -7.41 5.94 -6.60
C LYS A 14 -8.05 7.33 -6.66
N ILE A 15 -7.43 8.37 -6.11
CA ILE A 15 -7.89 9.75 -6.32
C ILE A 15 -7.76 9.99 -7.83
N ASN A 16 -8.83 9.75 -8.56
CA ASN A 16 -8.85 9.80 -10.00
C ASN A 16 -8.93 11.29 -10.40
N GLU A 17 -8.44 11.60 -11.59
CA GLU A 17 -8.53 12.95 -12.15
C GLU A 17 -9.98 13.46 -12.16
N GLU A 18 -10.96 12.54 -12.29
CA GLU A 18 -12.39 12.81 -12.15
C GLU A 18 -12.80 13.27 -10.75
N ASP A 19 -12.37 12.59 -9.68
CA ASP A 19 -12.69 13.00 -8.30
C ASP A 19 -12.04 14.35 -7.98
N LEU A 20 -10.81 14.57 -8.45
CA LEU A 20 -10.12 15.84 -8.29
C LEU A 20 -10.85 16.97 -9.04
N LYS A 21 -11.35 16.70 -10.25
CA LYS A 21 -12.10 17.65 -11.06
C LYS A 21 -13.48 17.96 -10.49
N ASN A 22 -14.19 16.94 -10.04
CA ASN A 22 -15.57 17.04 -9.58
C ASN A 22 -15.69 17.56 -8.14
N CYS A 23 -14.74 17.23 -7.26
CA CYS A 23 -14.82 17.61 -5.84
C CYS A 23 -13.94 18.82 -5.50
N PHE A 24 -12.71 18.91 -6.04
CA PHE A 24 -11.75 19.95 -5.65
C PHE A 24 -11.77 21.17 -6.58
N PHE A 25 -11.72 20.97 -7.90
CA PHE A 25 -11.71 22.09 -8.86
C PHE A 25 -13.10 22.67 -9.15
N ALA A 26 -14.17 21.90 -8.97
CA ALA A 26 -15.54 22.39 -9.14
C ALA A 26 -15.88 23.53 -8.16
N TYR A 27 -15.34 23.47 -6.93
CA TYR A 27 -15.55 24.49 -5.90
C TYR A 27 -14.71 25.76 -6.13
N ASN A 28 -13.56 25.65 -6.81
CA ASN A 28 -12.65 26.76 -7.07
C ASN A 28 -12.17 26.78 -8.53
N GLN A 29 -13.03 27.24 -9.44
CA GLN A 29 -12.74 27.21 -10.88
C GLN A 29 -11.44 27.97 -11.26
N GLY A 30 -11.11 29.04 -10.54
CA GLY A 30 -9.89 29.84 -10.73
C GLY A 30 -8.60 29.19 -10.21
N LEU A 31 -8.67 28.08 -9.47
CA LEU A 31 -7.50 27.31 -9.04
C LEU A 31 -7.02 26.37 -10.15
N ASN A 32 -7.93 25.90 -11.01
CA ASN A 32 -7.58 24.99 -12.10
C ASN A 32 -6.62 25.64 -13.12
N SER A 33 -6.77 26.94 -13.39
CA SER A 33 -5.87 27.69 -14.26
C SER A 33 -4.47 27.92 -13.66
N ARG A 34 -4.31 27.76 -12.35
CA ARG A 34 -3.02 27.90 -11.64
C ARG A 34 -2.18 26.62 -11.64
N PHE A 35 -2.74 25.49 -12.10
CA PHE A 35 -2.02 24.23 -12.31
C PHE A 35 -2.04 23.82 -13.80
N PRO A 36 -1.38 24.60 -14.68
CA PRO A 36 -1.38 24.29 -16.12
C PRO A 36 -0.66 22.98 -16.44
N TRP A 37 0.29 22.56 -15.59
CA TRP A 37 1.04 21.32 -15.74
C TRP A 37 0.50 20.25 -14.79
N ARG A 38 -0.12 19.21 -15.34
CA ARG A 38 -0.52 18.02 -14.59
C ARG A 38 0.42 16.87 -14.95
N PHE A 39 1.02 16.27 -13.94
CA PHE A 39 1.84 15.08 -14.10
C PHE A 39 1.01 13.88 -13.67
N LYS A 40 0.83 12.93 -14.59
CA LYS A 40 0.27 11.61 -14.26
C LYS A 40 1.43 10.68 -13.96
N THR A 41 1.38 10.01 -12.82
CA THR A 41 2.33 8.95 -12.49
C THR A 41 1.77 7.62 -12.96
N ASP A 42 2.59 6.83 -13.65
CA ASP A 42 2.22 5.48 -14.03
C ASP A 42 2.16 4.55 -12.80
N ASP A 43 1.48 3.43 -12.97
CA ASP A 43 1.40 2.39 -11.95
C ASP A 43 2.73 1.67 -11.79
N TYR A 44 3.10 1.38 -10.54
CA TYR A 44 4.34 0.67 -10.24
C TYR A 44 4.21 -0.83 -10.55
N LYS A 45 5.25 -1.40 -11.14
CA LYS A 45 5.40 -2.85 -11.27
C LYS A 45 5.86 -3.45 -9.93
N ALA A 46 5.61 -4.75 -9.75
CA ALA A 46 6.01 -5.47 -8.53
C ALA A 46 7.51 -5.34 -8.19
N GLY A 47 8.38 -5.33 -9.21
CA GLY A 47 9.81 -5.11 -9.02
C GLY A 47 10.13 -3.71 -8.47
N GLU A 48 9.52 -2.67 -9.02
CA GLU A 48 9.70 -1.28 -8.58
C GLU A 48 9.16 -1.07 -7.17
N LEU A 49 8.03 -1.71 -6.84
CA LEU A 49 7.45 -1.67 -5.50
C LEU A 49 8.37 -2.34 -4.46
N ASN A 50 9.03 -3.45 -4.84
CA ASN A 50 10.05 -4.09 -4.01
C ASN A 50 11.26 -3.17 -3.78
N GLU A 51 11.72 -2.47 -4.83
CA GLU A 51 12.81 -1.49 -4.70
C GLU A 51 12.45 -0.34 -3.76
N ILE A 52 11.23 0.19 -3.87
CA ILE A 52 10.70 1.21 -2.95
C ILE A 52 10.70 0.68 -1.52
N PHE A 53 10.23 -0.55 -1.29
CA PHE A 53 10.21 -1.15 0.03
C PHE A 53 11.61 -1.32 0.62
N GLN A 54 12.56 -1.84 -0.16
CA GLN A 54 13.96 -1.98 0.25
C GLN A 54 14.60 -0.63 0.56
N LYS A 55 14.30 0.40 -0.25
CA LYS A 55 14.72 1.77 0.01
C LYS A 55 14.18 2.27 1.36
N LYS A 56 12.89 2.10 1.64
CA LYS A 56 12.28 2.52 2.92
C LYS A 56 12.91 1.81 4.13
N ILE A 57 13.27 0.54 4.00
CA ILE A 57 13.97 -0.21 5.06
C ILE A 57 15.36 0.39 5.31
N LYS A 58 16.11 0.65 4.24
CA LYS A 58 17.45 1.22 4.32
C LYS A 58 17.42 2.63 4.90
N ASP A 59 16.50 3.47 4.44
CA ASP A 59 16.32 4.85 4.92
C ASP A 59 15.92 4.89 6.40
N ALA A 60 15.23 3.85 6.89
CA ALA A 60 14.93 3.70 8.32
C ALA A 60 16.15 3.24 9.16
N GLY A 61 17.29 2.92 8.55
CA GLY A 61 18.47 2.36 9.22
C GLY A 61 18.37 0.85 9.51
N TRP A 62 17.49 0.13 8.83
CA TRP A 62 17.29 -1.30 8.99
C TRP A 62 17.91 -2.07 7.82
N SER A 63 18.10 -3.38 8.00
CA SER A 63 18.61 -4.27 6.96
C SER A 63 17.75 -5.53 6.88
N ILE A 64 17.77 -6.21 5.73
CA ILE A 64 17.11 -7.51 5.56
C ILE A 64 18.20 -8.56 5.38
N LYS A 65 18.06 -9.68 6.08
CA LYS A 65 19.03 -10.79 6.01
C LYS A 65 18.99 -11.49 4.64
N GLU A 66 17.81 -11.61 4.06
CA GLU A 66 17.54 -12.26 2.78
C GLU A 66 16.78 -11.29 1.89
N LYS A 67 17.15 -11.19 0.61
CA LYS A 67 16.43 -10.34 -0.33
C LYS A 67 15.00 -10.86 -0.50
N VAL A 68 14.03 -9.94 -0.50
CA VAL A 68 12.64 -10.28 -0.81
C VAL A 68 12.52 -10.50 -2.31
N PRO A 69 12.00 -11.65 -2.77
CA PRO A 69 11.83 -11.91 -4.20
C PRO A 69 10.68 -11.06 -4.77
N ASN A 70 10.83 -10.60 -6.02
CA ASN A 70 9.80 -9.82 -6.71
C ASN A 70 8.46 -10.57 -6.81
N SER A 71 8.50 -11.90 -6.97
CA SER A 71 7.33 -12.77 -6.99
C SER A 71 6.48 -12.68 -5.72
N TRP A 72 7.07 -12.31 -4.58
CA TRP A 72 6.31 -12.08 -3.36
C TRP A 72 5.37 -10.88 -3.49
N PHE A 73 5.79 -9.84 -4.20
CA PHE A 73 4.98 -8.64 -4.47
C PHE A 73 3.97 -8.88 -5.60
N GLU A 74 4.33 -9.63 -6.64
CA GLU A 74 3.44 -9.95 -7.77
C GLU A 74 2.11 -10.53 -7.30
N SER A 75 2.14 -11.50 -6.38
CA SER A 75 0.94 -12.11 -5.79
C SER A 75 0.09 -11.20 -4.90
N LYS A 76 0.52 -9.96 -4.64
CA LYS A 76 -0.07 -9.05 -3.64
C LYS A 76 -0.36 -7.65 -4.18
N MET A 77 -0.09 -7.41 -5.47
CA MET A 77 -0.24 -6.10 -6.10
C MET A 77 -1.63 -5.50 -5.91
N ASP A 78 -2.67 -6.33 -5.95
CA ASP A 78 -4.07 -5.91 -5.79
C ASP A 78 -4.34 -5.20 -4.46
N TYR A 79 -3.55 -5.52 -3.42
CA TYR A 79 -3.69 -4.91 -2.09
C TYR A 79 -2.89 -3.61 -1.94
N PHE A 80 -1.97 -3.30 -2.83
CA PHE A 80 -1.06 -2.15 -2.75
C PHE A 80 -1.53 -0.96 -3.59
N THR A 81 -2.76 -0.51 -3.35
CA THR A 81 -3.42 0.58 -4.09
C THR A 81 -2.71 1.94 -3.97
N TYR A 82 -2.11 2.24 -2.81
CA TYR A 82 -1.44 3.52 -2.54
C TYR A 82 0.09 3.42 -2.53
N TYR A 83 0.63 2.34 -3.12
CA TYR A 83 2.05 2.09 -3.34
C TYR A 83 2.94 2.50 -2.15
N GLY A 84 3.61 3.66 -2.23
CA GLY A 84 4.53 4.16 -1.20
C GLY A 84 3.93 4.25 0.19
N ARG A 85 2.66 4.64 0.32
CA ARG A 85 1.96 4.68 1.62
C ARG A 85 1.75 3.27 2.18
N ASP A 86 1.37 2.34 1.32
CA ASP A 86 1.16 0.96 1.72
C ASP A 86 2.50 0.30 2.10
N MET A 87 3.61 0.66 1.43
CA MET A 87 4.97 0.19 1.79
C MET A 87 5.43 0.70 3.16
N GLU A 88 5.14 1.96 3.50
CA GLU A 88 5.42 2.51 4.84
C GLU A 88 4.61 1.80 5.92
N THR A 89 3.33 1.52 5.62
CA THR A 89 2.46 0.77 6.53
C THR A 89 2.96 -0.65 6.71
N LEU A 90 3.28 -1.36 5.62
CA LEU A 90 3.86 -2.71 5.63
C LEU A 90 5.15 -2.74 6.46
N LEU A 91 6.05 -1.77 6.28
CA LEU A 91 7.29 -1.67 7.04
C LEU A 91 7.00 -1.48 8.54
N SER A 92 6.04 -0.63 8.89
CA SER A 92 5.65 -0.39 10.28
C SER A 92 5.11 -1.66 10.94
N LYS A 93 4.24 -2.40 10.27
CA LYS A 93 3.73 -3.70 10.75
C LYS A 93 4.85 -4.74 10.86
N THR A 94 5.75 -4.77 9.89
CA THR A 94 6.94 -5.64 9.89
C THR A 94 7.84 -5.37 11.10
N LYS A 95 8.07 -4.10 11.46
CA LYS A 95 8.84 -3.70 12.65
C LYS A 95 8.16 -4.17 13.95
N ILE A 96 6.84 -4.13 14.02
CA ILE A 96 6.09 -4.65 15.18
C ILE A 96 6.26 -6.17 15.30
N ALA A 97 6.10 -6.90 14.19
CA ALA A 97 6.29 -8.35 14.16
C ALA A 97 7.73 -8.75 14.55
N HIS A 98 8.72 -8.02 14.01
CA HIS A 98 10.13 -8.17 14.36
C HIS A 98 10.39 -7.91 15.83
N GLY A 99 9.88 -6.80 16.38
CA GLY A 99 10.07 -6.43 17.78
C GLY A 99 9.58 -7.50 18.75
N ARG A 100 8.44 -8.14 18.44
CA ARG A 100 7.93 -9.29 19.21
C ARG A 100 8.85 -10.51 19.13
N ARG A 101 9.46 -10.78 17.96
CA ARG A 101 10.37 -11.93 17.76
C ARG A 101 11.74 -11.76 18.41
N VAL A 102 12.27 -10.54 18.40
CA VAL A 102 13.64 -10.21 18.82
C VAL A 102 13.67 -9.62 20.24
N PHE A 103 12.54 -9.71 20.95
CA PHE A 103 12.45 -9.36 22.37
C PHE A 103 13.56 -10.09 23.17
N CYS A 104 14.25 -9.35 24.03
CA CYS A 104 15.41 -9.80 24.82
C CYS A 104 16.67 -10.25 24.05
N LYS A 105 16.79 -10.01 22.73
CA LYS A 105 18.05 -10.27 21.99
C LYS A 105 19.00 -9.08 21.99
N SER A 106 20.24 -9.32 21.55
CA SER A 106 21.29 -8.30 21.44
C SER A 106 20.93 -7.19 20.44
N LYS A 107 21.54 -6.02 20.61
CA LYS A 107 21.21 -4.81 19.83
C LYS A 107 21.51 -5.00 18.34
N GLU A 108 22.49 -5.82 17.98
CA GLU A 108 22.87 -6.10 16.59
C GLU A 108 21.78 -6.85 15.81
N GLU A 109 20.91 -7.58 16.50
CA GLU A 109 19.83 -8.36 15.88
C GLU A 109 18.52 -7.57 15.75
N LYS A 110 18.38 -6.42 16.44
CA LYS A 110 17.14 -5.63 16.53
C LYS A 110 16.80 -4.81 15.27
N THR A 111 17.71 -4.74 14.32
CA THR A 111 17.52 -4.00 13.05
C THR A 111 17.68 -4.88 11.82
N LYS A 112 17.69 -6.21 12.00
CA LYS A 112 17.83 -7.21 10.94
C LYS A 112 16.52 -7.96 10.70
N LEU A 113 15.78 -7.53 9.69
CA LEU A 113 14.53 -8.15 9.26
C LEU A 113 14.80 -9.50 8.58
N ILE A 114 13.89 -10.45 8.80
CA ILE A 114 13.84 -11.72 8.07
C ILE A 114 12.50 -11.86 7.36
N MET A 115 12.41 -12.78 6.39
CA MET A 115 11.18 -13.00 5.62
C MET A 115 9.96 -13.30 6.51
N LYS A 116 10.14 -14.01 7.64
CA LYS A 116 9.06 -14.27 8.61
C LYS A 116 8.49 -12.98 9.23
N ASP A 117 9.31 -11.95 9.43
CA ASP A 117 8.83 -10.67 9.97
C ASP A 117 7.97 -9.95 8.93
N ILE A 118 8.37 -10.00 7.66
CA ILE A 118 7.68 -9.37 6.53
C ILE A 118 6.34 -10.07 6.28
N GLN A 119 6.31 -11.41 6.31
CA GLN A 119 5.08 -12.18 6.14
C GLN A 119 4.06 -11.87 7.25
N LYS A 120 4.48 -11.87 8.51
CA LYS A 120 3.61 -11.46 9.63
C LYS A 120 3.20 -9.99 9.54
N GLY A 121 4.12 -9.13 9.12
CA GLY A 121 3.82 -7.72 8.86
C GLY A 121 2.74 -7.54 7.79
N TYR A 122 2.78 -8.37 6.75
CA TYR A 122 1.77 -8.38 5.69
C TYR A 122 0.42 -8.92 6.17
N GLU A 123 0.39 -9.99 6.97
CA GLU A 123 -0.85 -10.47 7.62
C GLU A 123 -1.49 -9.35 8.46
N MET A 124 -0.68 -8.63 9.26
CA MET A 124 -1.14 -7.48 10.03
C MET A 124 -1.53 -6.26 9.17
N PHE A 125 -1.01 -6.15 7.95
CA PHE A 125 -1.38 -5.12 6.99
C PHE A 125 -2.77 -5.42 6.42
N LEU A 126 -3.02 -6.68 6.03
CA LEU A 126 -4.33 -7.14 5.59
C LEU A 126 -5.38 -7.06 6.69
N ASP A 127 -4.98 -7.21 7.96
CA ASP A 127 -5.90 -7.14 9.09
C ASP A 127 -6.45 -5.71 9.34
N ASN A 128 -5.83 -4.69 8.74
CA ASN A 128 -6.25 -3.30 8.85
C ASN A 128 -7.58 -3.07 8.12
N ASN A 129 -8.56 -2.46 8.77
CA ASN A 129 -9.92 -2.30 8.23
C ASN A 129 -9.93 -1.62 6.84
N ASP A 130 -9.11 -0.58 6.65
CA ASP A 130 -8.96 0.13 5.37
C ASP A 130 -8.43 -0.74 4.21
N VAL A 131 -7.79 -1.86 4.52
CA VAL A 131 -7.29 -2.84 3.54
C VAL A 131 -8.30 -3.96 3.35
N LYS A 132 -9.01 -4.38 4.41
CA LYS A 132 -10.12 -5.36 4.32
C LYS A 132 -11.28 -4.86 3.47
N GLU A 133 -11.64 -3.59 3.60
CA GLU A 133 -12.71 -2.96 2.82
C GLU A 133 -12.40 -2.92 1.32
N ARG A 134 -11.13 -3.09 0.92
CA ARG A 134 -10.74 -3.24 -0.49
C ARG A 134 -11.21 -4.57 -1.10
N GLN A 135 -11.55 -5.57 -0.29
CA GLN A 135 -12.20 -6.81 -0.74
C GLN A 135 -13.72 -6.87 -0.47
N GLY A 136 -14.21 -6.12 0.52
CA GLY A 136 -15.61 -6.13 0.92
C GLY A 136 -16.41 -4.97 0.31
N GLY A 137 -17.22 -5.25 -0.71
CA GLY A 137 -18.12 -4.25 -1.27
C GLY A 137 -18.99 -3.58 -0.19
N LYS A 138 -19.00 -2.24 -0.21
CA LYS A 138 -19.96 -1.31 0.41
C LYS A 138 -20.43 -1.64 1.84
N ASN A 139 -19.92 -0.90 2.81
CA ASN A 139 -20.78 -0.32 3.84
C ASN A 139 -20.35 1.15 4.03
N PRO A 140 -21.19 2.14 3.65
CA PRO A 140 -20.88 3.53 3.94
C PRO A 140 -20.84 3.71 5.45
N ILE A 141 -19.74 4.28 5.94
CA ILE A 141 -19.51 4.68 7.33
C ILE A 141 -20.72 5.48 7.79
N ASN A 142 -21.52 4.88 8.67
CA ASN A 142 -22.70 5.50 9.27
C ASN A 142 -22.36 6.09 10.64
N HIS A 143 -21.22 6.77 10.76
CA HIS A 143 -20.84 7.51 11.97
C HIS A 143 -20.45 8.94 11.57
N MET A 144 -21.49 9.74 11.35
CA MET A 144 -21.42 11.20 11.28
C MET A 144 -22.13 11.73 12.54
N TYR A 145 -21.34 12.24 13.48
CA TYR A 145 -21.63 13.12 14.62
C TYR A 145 -22.94 12.98 15.41
N ILE A 146 -22.83 12.87 16.73
CA ILE A 146 -23.82 13.40 17.70
C ILE A 146 -23.30 14.75 18.18
#